data_AF-A0A846BS81-F1
#
_entry.id   AF-A0A846BS81-F1
#
_cell.length_a   1.000
_cell.length_b   1.000
_cell.length_c   1.000
_cell.angle_alpha   90.00
_cell.angle_beta   90.00
_cell.angle_gamma   90.00
#
_symmetry.space_group_name_H-M   'P 1'
#
loop_
_entity.id
_entity.type
_entity.pdbx_description
1 polymer ?
#
loop_
_entity_poly.entity_id
_entity_poly.type
_entity_poly.pdbx_seq_one_letter_code
_entity_poly.pdbx_strand_id
1 'polypeptide(L)'
;IKDKDPEELHQMRVGMRRLRTTVTSFEGAISLPKAAQEKKIAAIARILGELRDLDVLNDTLKHRYLPGLPTKEQDILKKVLATLKKRRHKSLEQVKATLKQPDYCSFKQALQNWLEQPTYGLLAQRAIEDILPDLLSPLLSKLLLHPAWLVGIKVEAGKIDVPIALNAEIVAHLLDTHGESLHCLRKQAKGVRYQMELFTDFYDSTYKNYVRDIKAIQRVVGEIQDSFVLAAFLTDILKFNLREQMPTLAAQLTATRYQSWQEWQLLQQRYLNAQIRRDFHQTLLTPTPLIVKEEAVSDELLKKEQLRVIS
;
A
#
# COMPACT_ATOMS: atom_id res chain seq x y z
N ILE A 1 -17.56 5.89 -15.69
CA ILE A 1 -17.24 6.84 -14.59
C ILE A 1 -17.50 8.25 -15.11
N LYS A 2 -18.25 9.07 -14.37
CA LYS A 2 -18.62 10.44 -14.79
C LYS A 2 -17.60 11.50 -14.34
N ASP A 3 -16.57 11.11 -13.57
CA ASP A 3 -15.52 11.98 -12.99
C ASP A 3 -16.08 13.18 -12.20
N LYS A 4 -17.19 12.94 -11.48
CA LYS A 4 -17.84 13.94 -10.64
C LYS A 4 -17.37 13.89 -9.19
N ASP A 5 -16.97 12.70 -8.74
CA ASP A 5 -16.48 12.46 -7.39
C ASP A 5 -15.17 11.65 -7.45
N PRO A 6 -14.05 12.20 -6.93
CA PRO A 6 -12.79 11.47 -6.79
C PRO A 6 -12.91 10.16 -5.99
N GLU A 7 -13.94 10.02 -5.15
CA GLU A 7 -14.15 8.85 -4.30
C GLU A 7 -14.57 7.61 -5.10
N GLU A 8 -15.34 7.76 -6.19
CA GLU A 8 -15.71 6.63 -7.07
C GLU A 8 -14.47 5.90 -7.59
N LEU A 9 -13.47 6.67 -8.05
CA LEU A 9 -12.19 6.14 -8.52
C LEU A 9 -11.33 5.59 -7.38
N HIS A 10 -11.38 6.24 -6.21
CA HIS A 10 -10.70 5.76 -5.02
C HIS A 10 -11.17 4.34 -4.65
N GLN A 11 -12.48 4.12 -4.60
CA GLN A 11 -13.09 2.84 -4.27
C GLN A 11 -12.75 1.75 -5.30
N MET A 12 -12.85 2.05 -6.60
CA MET A 12 -12.46 1.10 -7.65
C MET A 12 -11.00 0.67 -7.51
N ARG A 13 -10.09 1.61 -7.26
CA ARG A 13 -8.67 1.32 -7.06
C ARG A 13 -8.45 0.49 -5.79
N VAL A 14 -9.13 0.82 -4.69
CA VAL A 14 -9.06 0.05 -3.43
C VAL A 14 -9.53 -1.38 -3.66
N GLY A 15 -10.66 -1.57 -4.35
CA GLY A 15 -11.20 -2.88 -4.72
C GLY A 15 -10.22 -3.69 -5.57
N MET A 16 -9.69 -3.12 -6.66
CA MET A 16 -8.72 -3.79 -7.53
C MET A 16 -7.42 -4.15 -6.81
N ARG A 17 -6.96 -3.28 -5.90
CA ARG A 17 -5.78 -3.56 -5.08
C ARG A 17 -6.03 -4.73 -4.12
N ARG A 18 -7.18 -4.74 -3.44
CA ARG A 18 -7.57 -5.85 -2.53
C ARG A 18 -7.68 -7.15 -3.31
N LEU A 19 -8.41 -7.14 -4.43
CA LEU A 19 -8.53 -8.30 -5.32
C LEU A 19 -7.15 -8.83 -5.72
N ARG A 20 -6.24 -7.95 -6.16
CA ARG A 20 -4.87 -8.35 -6.52
C ARG A 20 -4.16 -9.05 -5.36
N THR A 21 -4.16 -8.44 -4.17
CA THR A 21 -3.53 -9.06 -2.99
C THR A 21 -4.16 -10.41 -2.69
N THR A 22 -5.49 -10.51 -2.63
CA THR A 22 -6.19 -11.76 -2.35
C THR A 22 -5.81 -12.85 -3.37
N VAL A 23 -5.83 -12.53 -4.66
CA VAL A 23 -5.47 -13.50 -5.71
C VAL A 23 -4.02 -13.97 -5.59
N THR A 24 -3.08 -13.07 -5.31
CA THR A 24 -1.69 -13.45 -5.07
C THR A 24 -1.53 -14.29 -3.81
N SER A 25 -2.25 -13.97 -2.73
CA SER A 25 -2.18 -14.73 -1.47
C SER A 25 -2.79 -16.13 -1.60
N PHE A 26 -3.80 -16.31 -2.44
CA PHE A 26 -4.48 -17.59 -2.62
C PHE A 26 -4.12 -18.31 -3.92
N GLU A 27 -3.04 -17.94 -4.60
CA GLU A 27 -2.68 -18.50 -5.91
C GLU A 27 -2.62 -20.04 -5.94
N GLY A 28 -2.14 -20.68 -4.86
CA GLY A 28 -2.12 -22.13 -4.75
C GLY A 28 -3.46 -22.79 -4.33
N ALA A 29 -4.45 -22.00 -3.93
CA ALA A 29 -5.76 -22.45 -3.44
C ALA A 29 -6.90 -22.17 -4.43
N ILE A 30 -6.77 -21.18 -5.31
CA ILE A 30 -7.81 -20.83 -6.30
C ILE A 30 -7.28 -20.97 -7.73
N SER A 31 -8.13 -21.47 -8.63
CA SER A 31 -7.85 -21.48 -10.07
C SER A 31 -8.72 -20.44 -10.75
N LEU A 32 -8.14 -19.32 -11.16
CA LEU A 32 -8.88 -18.25 -11.83
C LEU A 32 -8.94 -18.44 -13.35
N PRO A 33 -10.03 -18.00 -14.02
CA PRO A 33 -10.11 -18.02 -15.47
C PRO A 33 -9.07 -17.09 -16.10
N LYS A 34 -8.65 -17.38 -17.34
CA LYS A 34 -7.61 -16.62 -18.08
C LYS A 34 -7.87 -15.10 -18.10
N ALA A 35 -9.13 -14.69 -18.22
CA ALA A 35 -9.52 -13.28 -18.26
C ALA A 35 -9.35 -12.56 -16.91
N ALA A 36 -9.26 -13.29 -15.79
CA ALA A 36 -9.17 -12.77 -14.43
C ALA A 36 -7.85 -13.11 -13.72
N GLN A 37 -6.83 -13.56 -14.44
CA GLN A 37 -5.51 -13.84 -13.87
C GLN A 37 -4.87 -12.58 -13.25
N GLU A 38 -3.95 -12.77 -12.30
CA GLU A 38 -3.25 -11.68 -11.59
C GLU A 38 -2.72 -10.61 -12.55
N LYS A 39 -2.12 -11.01 -13.68
CA LYS A 39 -1.57 -10.08 -14.68
C LYS A 39 -2.63 -9.12 -15.24
N LYS A 40 -3.86 -9.60 -15.48
CA LYS A 40 -4.97 -8.78 -15.98
C LYS A 40 -5.47 -7.84 -14.87
N ILE A 41 -5.60 -8.33 -13.64
CA ILE A 41 -5.95 -7.54 -12.46
C ILE A 41 -4.90 -6.42 -12.25
N ALA A 42 -3.62 -6.75 -12.32
CA ALA A 42 -2.50 -5.82 -12.16
C ALA A 42 -2.48 -4.74 -13.24
N ALA A 43 -2.77 -5.11 -14.51
CA ALA A 43 -2.85 -4.15 -15.60
C ALA A 43 -3.95 -3.09 -15.36
N ILE A 44 -5.15 -3.52 -14.97
CA ILE A 44 -6.26 -2.61 -14.65
C ILE A 44 -5.91 -1.77 -13.42
N ALA A 45 -5.37 -2.39 -12.35
CA ALA A 45 -4.98 -1.70 -11.13
C ALA A 45 -3.91 -0.62 -11.37
N ARG A 46 -2.97 -0.86 -12.30
CA ARG A 46 -1.95 0.12 -12.70
C ARG A 46 -2.56 1.34 -13.37
N ILE A 47 -3.45 1.13 -14.34
CA ILE A 47 -4.12 2.23 -15.07
C ILE A 47 -4.94 3.10 -14.12
N LEU A 48 -5.67 2.48 -13.18
CA LEU A 48 -6.39 3.21 -12.13
C LEU A 48 -5.44 3.92 -11.15
N GLY A 49 -4.30 3.31 -10.85
CA GLY A 49 -3.26 3.86 -9.98
C GLY A 49 -2.65 5.14 -10.53
N GLU A 50 -2.29 5.15 -11.82
CA GLU A 50 -1.67 6.31 -12.48
C GLU A 50 -2.55 7.58 -12.39
N LEU A 51 -3.88 7.44 -12.55
CA LEU A 51 -4.81 8.55 -12.37
C LEU A 51 -4.85 9.02 -10.91
N ARG A 52 -4.92 8.08 -9.96
CA ARG A 52 -4.98 8.41 -8.53
C ARG A 52 -3.69 9.07 -8.04
N ASP A 53 -2.54 8.66 -8.56
CA ASP A 53 -1.26 9.27 -8.19
C ASP A 53 -1.23 10.75 -8.59
N LEU A 54 -1.79 11.10 -9.75
CA LEU A 54 -1.96 12.49 -10.18
C LEU A 54 -2.96 13.26 -9.30
N ASP A 55 -4.06 12.62 -8.86
CA ASP A 55 -5.02 13.24 -7.94
C ASP A 55 -4.37 13.56 -6.59
N VAL A 56 -3.68 12.57 -5.99
CA VAL A 56 -3.00 12.72 -4.69
C VAL A 56 -1.91 13.78 -4.77
N LEU A 57 -1.13 13.79 -5.85
CA LEU A 57 -0.08 14.77 -6.07
C LEU A 57 -0.63 16.19 -6.22
N ASN A 58 -1.71 16.36 -6.99
CA ASN A 58 -2.39 17.64 -7.17
C ASN A 58 -2.98 18.17 -5.85
N ASP A 59 -3.62 17.28 -5.08
CA ASP A 59 -4.17 17.58 -3.75
C ASP A 59 -3.07 18.01 -2.78
N THR A 60 -1.98 17.24 -2.72
CA THR A 60 -0.82 17.49 -1.87
C THR A 60 -0.18 18.85 -2.19
N LEU A 61 0.07 19.13 -3.47
CA LEU A 61 0.66 20.41 -3.88
C LEU A 61 -0.24 21.61 -3.56
N LYS A 62 -1.57 21.48 -3.73
CA LYS A 62 -2.52 22.56 -3.48
C LYS A 62 -2.76 22.85 -2.01
N HIS A 63 -2.89 21.80 -1.19
CA HIS A 63 -3.34 21.96 0.18
C HIS A 63 -2.19 21.96 1.18
N ARG A 64 -1.12 21.17 0.94
CA ARG A 64 0.02 21.08 1.85
C ARG A 64 1.09 22.13 1.56
N TYR A 65 1.41 22.36 0.28
CA TYR A 65 2.58 23.18 -0.08
C TYR A 65 2.19 24.61 -0.50
N LEU A 66 1.28 24.77 -1.47
CA LEU A 66 0.93 26.08 -2.06
C LEU A 66 0.63 27.20 -1.04
N PRO A 67 -0.17 26.99 0.04
CA PRO A 67 -0.59 28.08 0.92
C PRO A 67 0.57 28.74 1.69
N GLY A 68 1.65 27.99 1.95
CA GLY A 68 2.80 28.46 2.73
C GLY A 68 3.97 29.00 1.91
N LEU A 69 3.83 29.09 0.58
CA LEU A 69 4.93 29.53 -0.29
C LEU A 69 4.92 31.05 -0.52
N PRO A 70 6.08 31.69 -0.75
CA PRO A 70 6.16 33.07 -1.24
C PRO A 70 5.49 33.23 -2.61
N THR A 71 5.00 34.43 -2.93
CA THR A 71 4.25 34.72 -4.17
C THR A 71 4.96 34.23 -5.44
N LYS A 72 6.28 34.44 -5.55
CA LYS A 72 7.07 33.97 -6.70
C LYS A 72 7.03 32.45 -6.85
N GLU A 73 7.19 31.71 -5.76
CA GLU A 73 7.14 30.24 -5.76
C GLU A 73 5.70 29.73 -5.97
N GLN A 74 4.69 30.43 -5.46
CA GLN A 74 3.29 30.09 -5.75
C GLN A 74 2.98 30.16 -7.24
N ASP A 75 3.47 31.19 -7.95
CA ASP A 75 3.22 31.35 -9.37
C ASP A 75 3.92 30.26 -10.21
N ILE A 76 5.12 29.84 -9.79
CA ILE A 76 5.78 28.67 -10.36
C ILE A 76 4.95 27.40 -10.11
N LEU A 77 4.50 27.18 -8.88
CA LEU A 77 3.74 25.99 -8.52
C LEU A 77 2.38 25.92 -9.23
N LYS A 78 1.71 27.06 -9.44
CA LYS A 78 0.48 27.15 -10.25
C LYS A 78 0.69 26.66 -11.70
N LYS A 79 1.86 26.93 -12.31
CA LYS A 79 2.21 26.39 -13.63
C LYS A 79 2.38 24.87 -13.60
N VAL A 80 2.98 24.31 -12.55
CA VAL A 80 3.09 22.86 -12.33
C VAL A 80 1.69 22.24 -12.21
N LEU A 81 0.79 22.84 -11.42
CA LEU A 81 -0.59 22.38 -11.25
C LEU A 81 -1.37 22.39 -12.58
N ALA A 82 -1.14 23.38 -13.45
CA ALA A 82 -1.73 23.41 -14.78
C ALA A 82 -1.22 22.25 -15.67
N THR A 83 0.07 21.92 -15.61
CA THR A 83 0.65 20.77 -16.30
C THR A 83 0.10 19.45 -15.76
N LEU A 84 -0.03 19.32 -14.44
CA LEU A 84 -0.65 18.16 -13.79
C LEU A 84 -2.10 17.96 -14.23
N LYS A 85 -2.89 19.03 -14.34
CA LYS A 85 -4.27 18.96 -14.84
C LYS A 85 -4.33 18.39 -16.26
N LYS A 86 -3.40 18.77 -17.14
CA LYS A 86 -3.30 18.20 -18.50
C LYS A 86 -2.93 16.71 -18.48
N ARG A 87 -1.95 16.30 -17.65
CA ARG A 87 -1.57 14.89 -17.49
C ARG A 87 -2.73 14.05 -16.93
N ARG A 88 -3.43 14.56 -15.91
CA ARG A 88 -4.62 13.93 -15.31
C ARG A 88 -5.71 13.70 -16.36
N HIS A 89 -5.99 14.69 -17.20
CA HIS A 89 -6.99 14.55 -18.27
C HIS A 89 -6.66 13.39 -19.22
N LYS A 90 -5.40 13.27 -19.65
CA LYS A 90 -4.95 12.14 -20.50
C LYS A 90 -5.12 10.79 -19.80
N SER A 91 -4.72 10.70 -18.53
CA SER A 91 -4.86 9.48 -17.73
C SER A 91 -6.33 9.10 -17.51
N LEU A 92 -7.21 10.08 -17.30
CA LEU A 92 -8.65 9.85 -17.20
C LEU A 92 -9.24 9.29 -18.50
N GLU A 93 -8.84 9.80 -19.66
CA GLU A 93 -9.30 9.26 -20.94
C GLU A 93 -8.82 7.82 -21.15
N GLN A 94 -7.60 7.48 -20.71
CA GLN A 94 -7.09 6.11 -20.72
C GLN A 94 -7.90 5.18 -19.79
N VAL A 95 -8.25 5.65 -18.58
CA VAL A 95 -9.15 4.91 -17.66
C VAL A 95 -10.50 4.67 -18.33
N LYS A 96 -11.13 5.72 -18.88
CA LYS A 96 -12.43 5.60 -19.57
C LYS A 96 -12.37 4.62 -20.74
N ALA A 97 -11.31 4.68 -21.56
CA ALA A 97 -11.11 3.76 -22.66
C ALA A 97 -11.01 2.32 -22.16
N THR A 98 -10.15 2.07 -21.17
CA THR A 98 -9.94 0.74 -20.57
C THR A 98 -11.24 0.13 -20.05
N LEU A 99 -12.07 0.92 -19.36
CA LEU A 99 -13.34 0.45 -18.79
C LEU A 99 -14.44 0.20 -19.84
N LYS A 100 -14.25 0.64 -21.08
CA LYS A 100 -15.15 0.39 -22.22
C LYS A 100 -14.66 -0.74 -23.13
N GLN A 101 -13.43 -1.22 -22.95
CA GLN A 101 -12.88 -2.27 -23.80
C GLN A 101 -13.57 -3.62 -23.54
N PRO A 102 -13.75 -4.47 -24.58
CA PRO A 102 -14.29 -5.81 -24.43
C PRO A 102 -13.57 -6.64 -23.35
N ASP A 103 -12.24 -6.51 -23.27
CA ASP A 103 -11.41 -7.17 -22.25
C ASP A 103 -11.87 -6.91 -20.81
N TYR A 104 -12.34 -5.70 -20.50
CA TYR A 104 -12.81 -5.36 -19.15
C TYR A 104 -14.19 -5.97 -18.85
N CYS A 105 -15.06 -6.07 -19.86
CA CYS A 105 -16.32 -6.80 -19.76
C CYS A 105 -16.06 -8.30 -19.55
N SER A 106 -15.18 -8.90 -20.35
CA SER A 106 -14.76 -10.30 -20.20
C SER A 106 -14.14 -10.57 -18.84
N PHE A 107 -13.33 -9.65 -18.30
CA PHE A 107 -12.79 -9.72 -16.94
C PHE A 107 -13.90 -9.80 -15.89
N LYS A 108 -14.89 -8.90 -15.94
CA LYS A 108 -16.01 -8.88 -14.98
C LYS A 108 -16.83 -10.14 -15.06
N GLN A 109 -17.23 -10.54 -16.27
CA GLN A 109 -18.07 -11.72 -16.47
C GLN A 109 -17.34 -12.99 -16.04
N ALA A 110 -16.05 -13.11 -16.34
CA ALA A 110 -15.25 -14.26 -15.91
C ALA A 110 -15.16 -14.36 -14.38
N LEU A 111 -15.00 -13.24 -13.66
CA LEU A 111 -15.03 -13.24 -12.20
C LEU A 111 -16.41 -13.59 -11.64
N GLN A 112 -17.48 -13.07 -12.23
CA GLN A 112 -18.86 -13.37 -11.80
C GLN A 112 -19.15 -14.86 -11.97
N ASN A 113 -18.87 -15.42 -13.15
CA ASN A 113 -19.06 -16.85 -13.41
C ASN A 113 -18.23 -17.71 -12.46
N TRP A 114 -16.99 -17.29 -12.15
CA TRP A 114 -16.16 -18.01 -11.18
C TRP A 114 -16.69 -17.91 -9.75
N LEU A 115 -17.28 -16.79 -9.35
CA LEU A 115 -17.91 -16.67 -8.02
C LEU A 115 -19.17 -17.54 -7.89
N GLU A 116 -19.89 -17.77 -8.99
CA GLU A 116 -21.03 -18.69 -9.03
C GLU A 116 -20.60 -20.16 -8.98
N GLN A 117 -19.48 -20.50 -9.63
CA GLN A 117 -18.92 -21.85 -9.67
C GLN A 117 -17.40 -21.82 -9.46
N PRO A 118 -16.94 -21.68 -8.20
CA PRO A 118 -15.53 -21.52 -7.91
C PRO A 118 -14.77 -22.83 -8.09
N THR A 119 -13.62 -22.73 -8.75
CA THR A 119 -12.69 -23.84 -8.91
C THR A 119 -11.50 -23.67 -7.97
N TYR A 120 -11.35 -24.63 -7.06
CA TYR A 120 -10.32 -24.64 -6.03
C TYR A 120 -9.19 -25.63 -6.33
N GLY A 121 -7.99 -25.27 -5.90
CA GLY A 121 -6.82 -26.16 -5.89
C GLY A 121 -6.75 -27.02 -4.63
N LEU A 122 -5.73 -27.86 -4.55
CA LEU A 122 -5.55 -28.80 -3.43
C LEU A 122 -5.38 -28.11 -2.07
N LEU A 123 -4.77 -26.91 -2.02
CA LEU A 123 -4.60 -26.17 -0.76
C LEU A 123 -5.94 -25.77 -0.12
N ALA A 124 -7.00 -25.61 -0.92
CA ALA A 124 -8.32 -25.25 -0.40
C ALA A 124 -9.00 -26.38 0.40
N GLN A 125 -8.45 -27.60 0.36
CA GLN A 125 -8.95 -28.73 1.12
C GLN A 125 -8.45 -28.73 2.58
N ARG A 126 -7.49 -27.86 2.93
CA ARG A 126 -6.97 -27.73 4.29
C ARG A 126 -7.75 -26.70 5.08
N ALA A 127 -7.82 -26.89 6.40
CA ALA A 127 -8.28 -25.86 7.31
C ALA A 127 -7.41 -24.61 7.14
N ILE A 128 -8.04 -23.44 7.13
CA ILE A 128 -7.33 -22.18 6.87
C ILE A 128 -6.32 -21.88 7.99
N GLU A 129 -6.68 -22.21 9.22
CA GLU A 129 -5.85 -22.09 10.42
C GLU A 129 -4.51 -22.84 10.26
N ASP A 130 -4.52 -24.00 9.61
CA ASP A 130 -3.31 -24.80 9.41
C ASP A 130 -2.37 -24.23 8.34
N ILE A 131 -2.87 -23.37 7.45
CA ILE A 131 -2.09 -22.80 6.34
C ILE A 131 -1.71 -21.34 6.56
N LEU A 132 -2.38 -20.63 7.48
CA LEU A 132 -2.09 -19.22 7.77
C LEU A 132 -0.63 -18.96 8.20
N PRO A 133 -0.02 -19.79 9.08
CA PRO A 133 1.40 -19.64 9.41
C PRO A 133 2.30 -19.71 8.17
N ASP A 134 2.04 -20.67 7.28
CA ASP A 134 2.83 -20.90 6.06
C ASP A 134 2.63 -19.78 5.03
N LEU A 135 1.43 -19.19 5.01
CA LEU A 135 1.07 -18.12 4.11
C LEU A 135 1.69 -16.77 4.54
N LEU A 136 1.70 -16.49 5.85
CA LEU A 136 2.10 -15.18 6.41
C LEU A 136 3.59 -15.09 6.75
N SER A 137 4.19 -16.16 7.28
CA SER A 137 5.57 -16.15 7.76
C SER A 137 6.61 -15.78 6.69
N PRO A 138 6.50 -16.22 5.42
CA PRO A 138 7.49 -15.87 4.39
C PRO A 138 7.61 -14.36 4.15
N LEU A 139 6.48 -13.62 4.13
CA LEU A 139 6.51 -12.17 3.95
C LEU A 139 7.04 -11.46 5.20
N LEU A 140 6.67 -11.94 6.40
CA LEU A 140 7.21 -11.40 7.64
C LEU A 140 8.74 -11.56 7.70
N SER A 141 9.25 -12.75 7.39
CA SER A 141 10.70 -13.02 7.37
C SER A 141 11.44 -12.09 6.40
N LYS A 142 10.90 -11.90 5.18
CA LYS A 142 11.46 -10.96 4.20
C LYS A 142 11.45 -9.52 4.72
N LEU A 143 10.40 -9.12 5.42
CA LEU A 143 10.32 -7.79 6.04
C LEU A 143 11.36 -7.63 7.14
N LEU A 144 11.46 -8.56 8.10
CA LEU A 144 12.33 -8.42 9.27
C LEU A 144 13.83 -8.56 8.93
N LEU A 145 14.16 -9.28 7.87
CA LEU A 145 15.53 -9.40 7.34
C LEU A 145 15.93 -8.24 6.41
N HIS A 146 15.01 -7.31 6.14
CA HIS A 146 15.28 -6.23 5.19
C HIS A 146 16.41 -5.30 5.69
N PRO A 147 17.45 -4.99 4.86
CA PRO A 147 18.62 -4.23 5.32
C PRO A 147 18.30 -2.81 5.77
N ALA A 148 17.21 -2.22 5.29
CA ALA A 148 16.77 -0.89 5.69
C ALA A 148 16.53 -0.70 7.21
N TRP A 149 16.32 -1.78 7.97
CA TRP A 149 16.27 -1.71 9.43
C TRP A 149 17.58 -1.24 10.06
N LEU A 150 18.70 -1.38 9.36
CA LEU A 150 20.03 -1.00 9.84
C LEU A 150 20.52 0.34 9.28
N VAL A 151 19.70 1.05 8.49
CA VAL A 151 20.08 2.37 7.96
C VAL A 151 20.19 3.36 9.13
N GLY A 152 21.35 4.00 9.25
CA GLY A 152 21.64 4.92 10.36
C GLY A 152 21.87 4.24 11.70
N ILE A 153 22.07 2.91 11.73
CA ILE A 153 22.34 2.14 12.95
C ILE A 153 23.80 1.69 12.96
N LYS A 154 24.47 1.81 14.10
CA LYS A 154 25.80 1.25 14.30
C LYS A 154 25.68 -0.17 14.83
N VAL A 155 26.35 -1.12 14.19
CA VAL A 155 26.38 -2.52 14.62
C VAL A 155 27.83 -2.90 14.88
N GLU A 156 28.16 -3.15 16.14
CA GLU A 156 29.50 -3.55 16.57
C GLU A 156 29.42 -4.89 17.30
N ALA A 157 30.11 -5.92 16.78
CA ALA A 157 30.12 -7.26 17.36
C ALA A 157 28.70 -7.83 17.69
N GLY A 158 27.71 -7.51 16.85
CA GLY A 158 26.32 -7.95 17.02
C GLY A 158 25.50 -7.11 18.01
N LYS A 159 26.09 -6.09 18.65
CA LYS A 159 25.36 -5.11 19.46
C LYS A 159 24.83 -3.99 18.57
N ILE A 160 23.55 -3.67 18.76
CA ILE A 160 22.85 -2.60 18.05
C ILE A 160 22.97 -1.33 18.89
N ASP A 161 23.71 -0.34 18.39
CA ASP A 161 23.76 0.99 18.97
C ASP A 161 22.94 1.94 18.09
N VAL A 162 21.86 2.47 18.67
CA VAL A 162 20.95 3.37 17.97
C VAL A 162 21.39 4.80 18.27
N PRO A 163 21.85 5.57 17.26
CA PRO A 163 22.33 6.92 17.51
C PRO A 163 21.21 7.81 18.06
N ILE A 164 21.50 8.50 19.16
CA ILE A 164 20.57 9.46 19.75
C ILE A 164 20.62 10.74 18.92
N ALA A 165 19.46 11.17 18.43
CA ALA A 165 19.24 12.47 17.80
C ALA A 165 20.23 12.83 16.66
N LEU A 166 20.17 12.08 15.55
CA LEU A 166 20.87 12.48 14.32
C LEU A 166 20.36 13.85 13.86
N ASN A 167 21.28 14.76 13.51
CA ASN A 167 20.90 16.05 12.97
C ASN A 167 20.34 15.94 11.53
N ALA A 168 19.70 17.00 11.04
CA ALA A 168 19.04 17.01 9.75
C ALA A 168 19.99 16.78 8.55
N GLU A 169 21.25 17.21 8.65
CA GLU A 169 22.24 17.05 7.58
C GLU A 169 22.67 15.59 7.43
N ILE A 170 22.96 14.91 8.54
CA ILE A 170 23.31 13.48 8.54
C ILE A 170 22.13 12.67 8.03
N VAL A 171 20.90 12.98 8.48
CA VAL A 171 19.69 12.29 8.00
C VAL A 171 19.50 12.51 6.50
N ALA A 172 19.70 13.71 5.99
CA ALA A 172 19.62 13.97 4.55
C ALA A 172 20.61 13.10 3.77
N HIS A 173 21.86 13.00 4.22
CA HIS A 173 22.87 12.15 3.58
C HIS A 173 22.52 10.66 3.62
N LEU A 174 22.02 10.16 4.75
CA LEU A 174 21.56 8.77 4.87
C LEU A 174 20.39 8.47 3.92
N LEU A 175 19.43 9.40 3.83
CA LEU A 175 18.27 9.25 2.98
C LEU A 175 18.63 9.32 1.49
N ASP A 176 19.57 10.18 1.10
CA ASP A 176 20.08 10.24 -0.28
C ASP A 176 20.83 8.94 -0.64
N THR A 177 21.59 8.37 0.29
CA THR A 177 22.40 7.16 0.07
C THR A 177 21.55 5.88 0.09
N HIS A 178 20.57 5.79 0.98
CA HIS A 178 19.80 4.57 1.25
C HIS A 178 18.31 4.68 0.91
N GLY A 179 17.90 5.71 0.17
CA GLY A 179 16.51 5.95 -0.22
C GLY A 179 15.88 4.76 -0.94
N GLU A 180 16.63 4.08 -1.82
CA GLU A 180 16.12 2.88 -2.51
C GLU A 180 15.91 1.70 -1.56
N SER A 181 16.76 1.52 -0.56
CA SER A 181 16.57 0.50 0.47
C SER A 181 15.29 0.78 1.29
N LEU A 182 15.05 2.03 1.67
CA LEU A 182 13.80 2.40 2.34
C LEU A 182 12.58 2.21 1.42
N HIS A 183 12.71 2.53 0.13
CA HIS A 183 11.66 2.24 -0.86
C HIS A 183 11.34 0.74 -0.95
N CYS A 184 12.37 -0.12 -0.99
CA CYS A 184 12.20 -1.57 -0.98
C CYS A 184 11.53 -2.05 0.30
N LEU A 185 11.90 -1.50 1.47
CA LEU A 185 11.25 -1.81 2.74
C LEU A 185 9.75 -1.45 2.72
N ARG A 186 9.40 -0.27 2.18
CA ARG A 186 8.00 0.15 2.01
C ARG A 186 7.21 -0.86 1.20
N LYS A 187 7.79 -1.41 0.11
CA LYS A 187 7.14 -2.46 -0.70
C LYS A 187 6.88 -3.72 0.12
N GLN A 188 7.86 -4.17 0.92
CA GLN A 188 7.70 -5.33 1.79
C GLN A 188 6.63 -5.09 2.87
N ALA A 189 6.68 -3.94 3.56
CA ALA A 189 5.70 -3.58 4.58
C ALA A 189 4.28 -3.50 4.00
N LYS A 190 4.14 -2.98 2.77
CA LYS A 190 2.87 -2.97 2.04
C LYS A 190 2.35 -4.38 1.76
N GLY A 191 3.22 -5.30 1.33
CA GLY A 191 2.88 -6.70 1.10
C GLY A 191 2.39 -7.38 2.38
N VAL A 192 3.19 -7.30 3.45
CA VAL A 192 2.86 -7.85 4.78
C VAL A 192 1.53 -7.27 5.29
N ARG A 193 1.35 -5.95 5.27
CA ARG A 193 0.11 -5.32 5.72
C ARG A 193 -1.10 -5.88 4.99
N TYR A 194 -1.05 -5.91 3.65
CA TYR A 194 -2.21 -6.31 2.88
C TYR A 194 -2.56 -7.78 3.05
N GLN A 195 -1.56 -8.64 3.17
CA GLN A 195 -1.81 -10.04 3.46
C GLN A 195 -2.40 -10.18 4.87
N MET A 196 -1.85 -9.49 5.86
CA MET A 196 -2.35 -9.58 7.22
C MET A 196 -3.75 -8.98 7.40
N GLU A 197 -4.07 -7.88 6.71
CA GLU A 197 -5.41 -7.27 6.71
C GLU A 197 -6.50 -8.23 6.23
N LEU A 198 -6.17 -9.29 5.48
CA LEU A 198 -7.13 -10.30 5.04
C LEU A 198 -7.54 -11.29 6.13
N PHE A 199 -6.72 -11.46 7.18
CA PHE A 199 -6.86 -12.55 8.14
C PHE A 199 -7.09 -12.05 9.58
N THR A 200 -7.49 -10.80 9.75
CA THR A 200 -7.69 -10.19 11.08
C THR A 200 -8.73 -10.90 11.95
N ASP A 201 -9.60 -11.71 11.36
CA ASP A 201 -10.64 -12.44 12.07
C ASP A 201 -10.15 -13.79 12.64
N PHE A 202 -9.00 -14.28 12.16
CA PHE A 202 -8.34 -15.50 12.64
C PHE A 202 -7.33 -15.23 13.76
N TYR A 203 -7.25 -14.00 14.26
CA TYR A 203 -6.28 -13.65 15.28
C TYR A 203 -6.85 -12.62 16.27
N ASP A 204 -6.20 -12.54 17.42
CA ASP A 204 -6.58 -11.66 18.52
C ASP A 204 -6.18 -10.18 18.29
N SER A 205 -6.28 -9.40 19.36
CA SER A 205 -5.89 -7.98 19.36
C SER A 205 -4.38 -7.78 19.15
N THR A 206 -3.53 -8.74 19.53
CA THR A 206 -2.07 -8.71 19.35
C THR A 206 -1.71 -8.65 17.87
N TYR A 207 -2.33 -9.49 17.05
CA TYR A 207 -2.18 -9.44 15.60
C TYR A 207 -2.65 -8.10 15.01
N LYS A 208 -3.80 -7.60 15.46
CA LYS A 208 -4.33 -6.29 15.02
C LYS A 208 -3.40 -5.13 15.42
N ASN A 209 -2.69 -5.24 16.54
CA ASN A 209 -1.63 -4.29 16.91
C ASN A 209 -0.48 -4.33 15.90
N TYR A 210 -0.01 -5.52 15.52
CA TYR A 210 1.03 -5.64 14.49
C TYR A 210 0.59 -5.11 13.13
N VAL A 211 -0.65 -5.37 12.69
CA VAL A 211 -1.19 -4.76 11.46
C VAL A 211 -1.12 -3.22 11.52
N ARG A 212 -1.45 -2.63 12.67
CA ARG A 212 -1.34 -1.18 12.89
C ARG A 212 0.10 -0.68 12.83
N ASP A 213 1.04 -1.39 13.43
CA ASP A 213 2.46 -1.05 13.35
C ASP A 213 2.98 -1.09 11.90
N ILE A 214 2.68 -2.16 11.15
CA ILE A 214 3.11 -2.29 9.74
C ILE A 214 2.46 -1.21 8.88
N LYS A 215 1.21 -0.83 9.17
CA LYS A 215 0.56 0.33 8.55
C LYS A 215 1.29 1.64 8.86
N ALA A 216 1.75 1.83 10.09
CA ALA A 216 2.54 3.00 10.48
C ALA A 216 3.90 3.01 9.77
N ILE A 217 4.62 1.88 9.74
CA ILE A 217 5.89 1.73 9.01
C ILE A 217 5.70 2.07 7.53
N GLN A 218 4.69 1.50 6.88
CA GLN A 218 4.41 1.79 5.48
C GLN A 218 4.08 3.27 5.24
N ARG A 219 3.33 3.91 6.15
CA ARG A 219 2.99 5.33 6.06
C ARG A 219 4.25 6.19 6.14
N VAL A 220 5.03 6.03 7.21
CA VAL A 220 6.17 6.90 7.49
C VAL A 220 7.27 6.77 6.43
N VAL A 221 7.63 5.54 6.07
CA VAL A 221 8.61 5.30 5.00
C VAL A 221 8.04 5.77 3.65
N GLY A 222 6.72 5.69 3.48
CA GLY A 222 5.99 6.27 2.36
C GLY A 222 6.17 7.78 2.26
N GLU A 223 5.99 8.54 3.34
CA GLU A 223 6.16 10.01 3.36
C GLU A 223 7.59 10.43 2.96
N ILE A 224 8.61 9.71 3.47
CA ILE A 224 10.01 9.95 3.10
C ILE A 224 10.18 9.81 1.58
N GLN A 225 9.71 8.69 1.03
CA GLN A 225 9.86 8.39 -0.38
C GLN A 225 9.03 9.35 -1.25
N ASP A 226 7.79 9.61 -0.88
CA ASP A 226 6.86 10.44 -1.65
C ASP A 226 7.39 11.89 -1.70
N SER A 227 8.10 12.37 -0.66
CA SER A 227 8.84 13.63 -0.69
C SER A 227 9.99 13.64 -1.72
N PHE A 228 10.76 12.55 -1.86
CA PHE A 228 11.79 12.43 -2.90
C PHE A 228 11.20 12.37 -4.31
N VAL A 229 10.15 11.56 -4.49
CA VAL A 229 9.45 11.43 -5.77
C VAL A 229 8.88 12.78 -6.19
N LEU A 230 8.27 13.53 -5.25
CA LEU A 230 7.77 14.87 -5.50
C LEU A 230 8.91 15.84 -5.92
N ALA A 231 10.03 15.84 -5.20
CA ALA A 231 11.17 16.67 -5.56
C ALA A 231 11.71 16.35 -6.96
N ALA A 232 11.88 15.07 -7.29
CA ALA A 232 12.33 14.62 -8.61
C ALA A 232 11.32 14.98 -9.71
N PHE A 233 10.02 14.81 -9.45
CA PHE A 233 8.95 15.19 -10.35
C PHE A 233 8.94 16.69 -10.65
N LEU A 234 9.12 17.53 -9.62
CA LEU A 234 9.18 18.98 -9.79
C LEU A 234 10.39 19.37 -10.64
N THR A 235 11.58 18.83 -10.35
CA THR A 235 12.80 19.05 -11.15
C THR A 235 12.60 18.63 -12.60
N ASP A 236 11.93 17.49 -12.86
CA ASP A 236 11.62 17.03 -14.23
C ASP A 236 10.67 17.98 -14.97
N ILE A 237 9.60 18.45 -14.32
CA ILE A 237 8.64 19.36 -14.96
C ILE A 237 9.24 20.73 -15.21
N LEU A 238 10.00 21.24 -14.24
CA LEU A 238 10.48 22.60 -14.21
C LEU A 238 11.77 22.79 -15.01
N LYS A 239 12.52 21.69 -15.26
CA LYS A 239 13.81 21.70 -15.97
C LYS A 239 14.83 22.66 -15.35
N PHE A 240 14.74 22.89 -14.04
CA PHE A 240 15.66 23.70 -13.27
C PHE A 240 15.94 23.07 -11.91
N ASN A 241 16.96 23.58 -11.20
CA ASN A 241 17.26 23.17 -9.83
C ASN A 241 16.20 23.71 -8.84
N LEU A 242 15.48 22.79 -8.19
CA LEU A 242 14.42 23.13 -7.24
C LEU A 242 14.92 24.01 -6.08
N ARG A 243 16.15 23.79 -5.59
CA ARG A 243 16.71 24.55 -4.46
C ARG A 243 17.00 26.01 -4.80
N GLU A 244 17.29 26.30 -6.07
CA GLU A 244 17.62 27.65 -6.54
C GLU A 244 16.35 28.47 -6.82
N GLN A 245 15.36 27.86 -7.47
CA GLN A 245 14.16 28.57 -7.94
C GLN A 245 12.99 28.52 -6.96
N MET A 246 12.95 27.49 -6.10
CA MET A 246 11.91 27.31 -5.08
C MET A 246 12.52 26.90 -3.73
N PRO A 247 13.38 27.75 -3.13
CA PRO A 247 14.10 27.42 -1.90
C PRO A 247 13.17 27.13 -0.72
N THR A 248 12.01 27.82 -0.64
CA THR A 248 11.05 27.59 0.46
C THR A 248 10.41 26.22 0.36
N LEU A 249 9.97 25.84 -0.85
CA LEU A 249 9.45 24.49 -1.10
C LEU A 249 10.51 23.42 -0.85
N ALA A 250 11.75 23.62 -1.32
CA ALA A 250 12.85 22.69 -1.10
C ALA A 250 13.14 22.50 0.39
N ALA A 251 13.11 23.57 1.18
CA ALA A 251 13.25 23.52 2.64
C ALA A 251 12.10 22.75 3.29
N GLN A 252 10.84 23.00 2.90
CA GLN A 252 9.68 22.27 3.41
C GLN A 252 9.74 20.77 3.12
N LEU A 253 10.22 20.36 1.93
CA LEU A 253 10.42 18.96 1.58
C LEU A 253 11.50 18.30 2.43
N THR A 254 12.60 19.00 2.70
CA THR A 254 13.68 18.53 3.59
C THR A 254 13.19 18.40 5.02
N ALA A 255 12.47 19.39 5.54
CA ALA A 255 11.88 19.34 6.87
C ALA A 255 10.89 18.17 7.01
N THR A 256 10.06 17.95 5.99
CA THR A 256 9.13 16.79 5.94
C THR A 256 9.87 15.45 6.02
N ARG A 257 10.98 15.30 5.28
CA ARG A 257 11.80 14.07 5.32
C ARG A 257 12.40 13.87 6.71
N TYR A 258 12.94 14.92 7.31
CA TYR A 258 13.53 14.85 8.64
C TYR A 258 12.50 14.49 9.72
N GLN A 259 11.33 15.11 9.72
CA GLN A 259 10.24 14.76 10.64
C GLN A 259 9.78 13.30 10.46
N SER A 260 9.61 12.86 9.21
CA SER A 260 9.24 11.47 8.92
C SER A 260 10.34 10.50 9.36
N TRP A 261 11.61 10.88 9.24
CA TRP A 261 12.72 10.08 9.76
C TRP A 261 12.66 9.91 11.28
N GLN A 262 12.30 10.95 12.03
CA GLN A 262 12.15 10.87 13.49
C GLN A 262 11.03 9.89 13.88
N GLU A 263 9.89 9.92 13.18
CA GLU A 263 8.81 8.93 13.36
C GLU A 263 9.27 7.51 12.98
N TRP A 264 10.06 7.40 11.91
CA TRP A 264 10.61 6.12 11.44
C TRP A 264 11.54 5.52 12.48
N GLN A 265 12.40 6.33 13.10
CA GLN A 265 13.39 5.88 14.08
C GLN A 265 12.72 5.20 15.29
N LEU A 266 11.55 5.69 15.74
CA LEU A 266 10.80 5.05 16.82
C LEU A 266 10.32 3.64 16.45
N LEU A 267 9.79 3.48 15.24
CA LEU A 267 9.36 2.18 14.72
C LEU A 267 10.56 1.27 14.45
N GLN A 268 11.65 1.82 13.93
CA GLN A 268 12.91 1.12 13.70
C GLN A 268 13.45 0.53 15.01
N GLN A 269 13.55 1.33 16.07
CA GLN A 269 14.00 0.90 17.39
C GLN A 269 13.13 -0.25 17.95
N ARG A 270 11.80 -0.10 17.88
CA ARG A 270 10.86 -1.15 18.32
C ARG A 270 11.12 -2.47 17.61
N TYR A 271 11.29 -2.43 16.29
CA TYR A 271 11.50 -3.62 15.48
C TYR A 271 12.97 -4.05 15.38
N LEU A 272 13.94 -3.37 16.00
CA LEU A 272 15.29 -3.90 16.23
C LEU A 272 15.36 -4.76 17.50
N ASN A 273 14.36 -4.66 18.38
CA ASN A 273 14.24 -5.50 19.57
C ASN A 273 13.96 -6.97 19.18
N ALA A 274 14.83 -7.89 19.60
CA ALA A 274 14.71 -9.30 19.29
C ALA A 274 13.47 -9.98 19.89
N GLN A 275 13.02 -9.53 21.08
CA GLN A 275 11.81 -10.07 21.71
C GLN A 275 10.57 -9.70 20.89
N ILE A 276 10.43 -8.43 20.49
CA ILE A 276 9.31 -7.98 19.64
C ILE A 276 9.25 -8.78 18.34
N ARG A 277 10.40 -9.06 17.70
CA ARG A 277 10.45 -9.90 16.50
C ARG A 277 9.99 -11.33 16.77
N ARG A 278 10.44 -11.95 17.86
CA ARG A 278 10.03 -13.30 18.26
C ARG A 278 8.54 -13.38 18.54
N ASP A 279 8.00 -12.43 19.30
CA ASP A 279 6.58 -12.36 19.63
C ASP A 279 5.73 -12.20 18.36
N PHE A 280 6.21 -11.43 17.39
CA PHE A 280 5.51 -11.28 16.11
C PHE A 280 5.48 -12.61 15.33
N HIS A 281 6.60 -13.33 15.25
CA HIS A 281 6.60 -14.67 14.66
C HIS A 281 5.63 -15.61 15.39
N GLN A 282 5.68 -15.66 16.72
CA GLN A 282 4.81 -16.52 17.52
C GLN A 282 3.33 -16.20 17.29
N THR A 283 2.97 -14.92 17.21
CA THR A 283 1.61 -14.47 16.92
C THR A 283 1.09 -15.06 15.61
N LEU A 284 1.93 -15.14 14.56
CA LEU A 284 1.50 -15.72 13.28
C LEU A 284 1.30 -17.25 13.34
N LEU A 285 2.03 -17.94 14.22
CA LEU A 285 1.94 -19.39 14.39
C LEU A 285 0.70 -19.84 15.17
N THR A 286 -0.02 -18.92 15.80
CA THR A 286 -1.17 -19.22 16.66
C THR A 286 -2.45 -18.55 16.15
N PRO A 287 -2.96 -18.95 14.96
CA PRO A 287 -4.30 -18.53 14.55
C PRO A 287 -5.34 -19.06 15.54
N THR A 288 -6.32 -18.21 15.83
CA THR A 288 -7.50 -18.56 16.63
C THR A 288 -8.57 -19.11 15.68
N PRO A 289 -9.18 -20.27 15.98
CA PRO A 289 -10.29 -20.77 15.19
C PRO A 289 -11.39 -19.71 15.10
N LEU A 290 -12.01 -19.56 13.92
CA LEU A 290 -13.23 -18.77 13.84
C LEU A 290 -14.28 -19.44 14.73
N ILE A 291 -14.71 -18.74 15.78
CA ILE A 291 -15.97 -19.08 16.44
C ILE A 291 -17.04 -18.74 15.42
N VAL A 292 -17.43 -19.72 14.60
CA VAL A 292 -18.61 -19.62 13.77
C VAL A 292 -19.76 -19.37 14.74
N LYS A 293 -20.25 -18.13 14.81
CA LYS A 293 -21.57 -17.89 15.37
C LYS A 293 -22.52 -18.58 14.40
N GLU A 294 -23.03 -19.75 14.77
CA GLU A 294 -24.01 -20.53 14.01
C GLU A 294 -25.35 -19.79 13.78
N GLU A 295 -25.50 -18.56 14.24
CA GLU A 295 -26.71 -17.75 14.08
C GLU A 295 -26.56 -16.71 12.97
N ALA A 296 -26.68 -17.13 11.69
CA ALA A 296 -27.12 -16.23 10.60
C ALA A 296 -27.25 -16.96 9.24
N VAL A 297 -26.52 -18.04 9.01
CA VAL A 297 -26.45 -18.66 7.67
C VAL A 297 -27.68 -19.53 7.38
N SER A 298 -28.28 -20.17 8.38
CA SER A 298 -29.48 -21.00 8.16
C SER A 298 -30.73 -20.19 7.83
N ASP A 299 -30.95 -19.03 8.46
CA ASP A 299 -32.19 -18.25 8.25
C ASP A 299 -32.24 -17.50 6.92
N GLU A 300 -31.08 -17.09 6.36
CA GLU A 300 -31.04 -16.39 5.08
C GLU A 300 -31.09 -17.35 3.87
N LEU A 301 -30.60 -18.58 4.03
CA LEU A 301 -30.76 -19.68 3.07
C LEU A 301 -32.19 -20.24 3.08
N LEU A 302 -32.80 -20.42 4.26
CA LEU A 302 -34.20 -20.87 4.38
C LEU A 302 -35.19 -19.83 3.82
N LYS A 303 -34.94 -18.53 3.99
CA LYS A 303 -35.76 -17.48 3.36
C LYS A 303 -35.63 -17.45 1.83
N LYS A 304 -34.46 -17.76 1.27
CA LYS A 304 -34.27 -17.83 -0.19
C LYS A 304 -34.92 -19.06 -0.83
N GLU A 305 -35.04 -20.16 -0.12
CA GLU A 305 -35.78 -21.34 -0.61
C GLU A 305 -37.30 -21.16 -0.52
N GLN A 306 -37.82 -20.52 0.54
CA GLN A 306 -39.27 -20.25 0.64
C GLN A 306 -39.77 -19.23 -0.41
N LEU A 307 -38.92 -18.29 -0.83
CA LEU A 307 -39.27 -17.32 -1.88
C LEU A 307 -39.23 -17.90 -3.31
N ARG A 308 -38.60 -19.06 -3.54
CA ARG A 308 -38.60 -19.74 -4.85
C ARG A 308 -39.81 -20.64 -5.09
N VAL A 309 -40.63 -20.89 -4.07
CA VAL A 309 -41.84 -21.72 -4.19
C VAL A 309 -43.10 -20.88 -4.46
N ILE A 310 -43.00 -19.54 -4.41
CA ILE A 310 -44.16 -18.62 -4.56
C ILE A 310 -43.95 -17.55 -5.66
N SER A 311 -43.02 -17.73 -6.59
CA SER A 311 -42.88 -16.84 -7.78
C SER A 311 -42.52 -17.62 -9.03
#